data_AF-A0A971I5C6-F1
#
_entry.id   AF-A0A971I5C6-F1
#
_cell.length_a   1.000
_cell.length_b   1.000
_cell.length_c   1.000
_cell.angle_alpha   90.00
_cell.angle_beta   90.00
_cell.angle_gamma   90.00
#
_symmetry.space_group_name_H-M   'P 1'
#
loop_
_entity.id
_entity.type
_entity.pdbx_description
1 polymer ?
#
loop_
_entity_poly.entity_id
_entity_poly.type
_entity_poly.pdbx_seq_one_letter_code
_entity_poly.pdbx_strand_id
1 'polypeptide(L)'
;MKIFNTLLDAAEFAATLCRNWSFATADERYNAEGLLTLAEISDSEDPIDEDSFYVVSPAGAIGLCVDGEDIDWLFLSDNAPNEDLPLTYQASEQVKFCTGCGSPTIPGARFCGKCGISLQSR
;
A
#
# COMPACT_ATOMS: atom_id res chain seq x y z
N MET A 1 -0.04 -5.05 0.24
CA MET A 1 -0.61 -3.69 0.14
C MET A 1 -0.51 -3.25 -1.30
N LYS A 2 -1.48 -2.46 -1.78
CA LYS A 2 -1.46 -1.86 -3.11
C LYS A 2 -1.22 -0.36 -2.97
N ILE A 3 -0.43 0.22 -3.87
CA ILE A 3 -0.05 1.65 -3.83
C ILE A 3 -0.87 2.47 -4.83
N PHE A 4 -1.08 3.74 -4.51
CA PHE A 4 -1.85 4.71 -5.30
C PHE A 4 -1.26 6.11 -5.14
N ASN A 5 -1.42 6.94 -6.18
CA ASN A 5 -0.89 8.31 -6.18
C ASN A 5 -1.92 9.36 -5.77
N THR A 6 -3.17 8.95 -5.53
CA THR A 6 -4.27 9.83 -5.11
C THR A 6 -5.07 9.12 -4.02
N LEU A 7 -5.67 9.89 -3.12
CA LEU A 7 -6.51 9.36 -2.06
C LEU A 7 -7.79 8.78 -2.67
N LEU A 8 -8.30 9.37 -3.75
CA LEU A 8 -9.50 8.93 -4.45
C LEU A 8 -9.31 7.53 -5.04
N ASP A 9 -8.21 7.27 -5.76
CA ASP A 9 -7.96 5.93 -6.33
C ASP A 9 -7.78 4.89 -5.21
N ALA A 10 -7.14 5.28 -4.10
CA ALA A 10 -6.98 4.43 -2.92
C ALA A 10 -8.34 4.12 -2.27
N ALA A 11 -9.21 5.13 -2.13
CA ALA A 11 -10.53 5.02 -1.55
C ALA A 11 -11.48 4.18 -2.43
N GLU A 12 -11.45 4.36 -3.76
CA GLU A 12 -12.21 3.55 -4.70
C GLU A 12 -11.82 2.07 -4.59
N PHE A 13 -10.52 1.78 -4.53
CA PHE A 13 -10.04 0.42 -4.35
C PHE A 13 -10.41 -0.14 -2.97
N ALA A 14 -10.20 0.63 -1.90
CA ALA A 14 -10.58 0.25 -0.55
C ALA A 14 -12.09 -0.05 -0.46
N ALA A 15 -12.93 0.70 -1.16
CA ALA A 15 -14.38 0.50 -1.22
C ALA A 15 -14.80 -0.82 -1.87
N THR A 16 -13.92 -1.46 -2.65
CA THR A 16 -14.13 -2.83 -3.12
C THR A 16 -13.89 -3.88 -2.03
N LEU A 17 -13.14 -3.54 -0.98
CA LEU A 17 -12.71 -4.44 0.10
C LEU A 17 -13.52 -4.25 1.39
N CYS A 18 -13.91 -3.01 1.69
CA CYS A 18 -14.69 -2.64 2.88
C CYS A 18 -15.77 -1.61 2.52
N ARG A 19 -16.74 -1.40 3.41
CA ARG A 19 -17.80 -0.39 3.24
C ARG A 19 -17.78 0.74 4.27
N ASN A 20 -17.06 0.56 5.37
CA ASN A 20 -17.00 1.50 6.47
C ASN A 20 -15.57 1.60 7.03
N TRP A 21 -15.18 2.81 7.37
CA TRP A 21 -13.88 3.12 7.94
C TRP A 21 -14.04 4.03 9.16
N SER A 22 -13.14 3.86 10.10
CA SER A 22 -12.95 4.78 11.21
C SER A 22 -11.67 5.57 10.98
N PHE A 23 -11.69 6.87 11.24
CA PHE A 23 -10.48 7.67 11.16
C PHE A 23 -9.52 7.27 12.28
N ALA A 24 -8.23 7.20 11.99
CA ALA A 24 -7.25 6.66 12.94
C ALA A 24 -7.02 7.58 14.15
N THR A 25 -7.14 8.90 13.96
CA THR A 25 -6.80 9.90 14.98
C THR A 25 -8.01 10.60 15.59
N ALA A 26 -9.23 10.35 15.09
CA ALA A 26 -10.47 10.93 15.60
C ALA A 26 -11.61 9.90 15.63
N ASP A 27 -12.64 10.14 16.45
CA ASP A 27 -13.87 9.32 16.47
C ASP A 27 -14.82 9.67 15.30
N GLU A 28 -14.25 9.79 14.11
CA GLU A 28 -14.98 10.02 12.88
C GLU A 28 -15.14 8.72 12.11
N ARG A 29 -16.30 8.53 11.51
CA ARG A 29 -16.61 7.34 10.71
C ARG A 29 -17.10 7.73 9.33
N TYR A 30 -16.64 6.97 8.36
CA TYR A 30 -16.90 7.20 6.94
C TYR A 30 -17.50 5.94 6.34
N ASN A 31 -18.60 6.10 5.60
CA ASN A 31 -19.06 5.08 4.67
C ASN A 31 -18.37 5.29 3.30
N ALA A 32 -18.59 4.39 2.35
CA ALA A 32 -17.95 4.47 1.03
C ALA A 32 -18.18 5.83 0.34
N GLU A 33 -19.41 6.35 0.32
CA GLU A 33 -19.74 7.62 -0.34
C GLU A 33 -19.05 8.82 0.34
N GLY A 34 -19.07 8.87 1.68
CA GLY A 34 -18.42 9.92 2.45
C GLY A 34 -16.90 9.90 2.31
N LEU A 35 -16.30 8.71 2.29
CA LEU A 35 -14.86 8.56 2.09
C LEU A 35 -14.44 9.00 0.68
N LEU A 36 -15.19 8.60 -0.36
CA LEU A 36 -14.92 9.00 -1.74
C LEU A 36 -15.04 10.52 -1.93
N THR A 37 -16.09 11.13 -1.36
CA THR A 37 -16.28 12.58 -1.41
C THR A 37 -15.16 13.33 -0.70
N LEU A 38 -14.75 12.86 0.48
CA LEU A 38 -13.62 13.42 1.22
C LEU A 38 -12.31 13.30 0.41
N ALA A 39 -12.08 12.12 -0.18
CA ALA A 39 -10.89 11.83 -0.96
C ALA A 39 -10.75 12.77 -2.18
N GLU A 40 -11.84 12.97 -2.92
CA GLU A 40 -11.87 13.89 -4.07
C GLU A 40 -11.57 15.33 -3.66
N ILE A 41 -12.16 15.81 -2.55
CA ILE A 41 -11.89 17.15 -2.02
C ILE A 41 -10.42 17.26 -1.58
N SER A 42 -9.91 16.27 -0.85
CA SER A 42 -8.53 16.25 -0.36
C SER A 42 -7.53 16.31 -1.51
N ASP A 43 -7.69 15.47 -2.54
CA ASP A 43 -6.79 15.44 -3.69
C ASP A 43 -6.81 16.75 -4.49
N SER A 44 -7.92 17.49 -4.49
CA SER A 44 -8.04 18.79 -5.16
C SER A 44 -7.41 19.93 -4.35
N GLU A 45 -7.49 19.89 -3.03
CA GLU A 45 -7.04 20.98 -2.16
C GLU A 45 -5.56 20.84 -1.77
N ASP A 46 -5.11 19.61 -1.51
CA ASP A 46 -3.77 19.30 -1.02
C ASP A 46 -3.25 17.99 -1.67
N PRO A 47 -2.81 18.05 -2.93
CA PRO A 47 -2.27 16.89 -3.61
C PRO A 47 -0.96 16.45 -2.97
N ILE A 48 -0.76 15.14 -2.85
CA ILE A 48 0.46 14.57 -2.27
C ILE A 48 1.71 14.87 -3.11
N ASP A 49 2.87 14.92 -2.45
CA ASP A 49 4.17 15.07 -3.11
C ASP A 49 4.50 13.89 -4.03
N GLU A 50 5.36 14.11 -5.04
CA GLU A 50 5.74 13.12 -6.05
C GLU A 50 6.41 11.86 -5.45
N ASP A 51 7.06 12.02 -4.30
CA ASP A 51 7.74 10.94 -3.57
C ASP A 51 6.84 10.27 -2.50
N SER A 52 5.60 10.74 -2.35
CA SER A 52 4.60 10.20 -1.43
C SER A 52 3.55 9.36 -2.17
N PHE A 53 2.96 8.38 -1.48
CA PHE A 53 1.92 7.54 -2.06
C PHE A 53 0.99 6.98 -0.99
N TYR A 54 -0.26 6.74 -1.36
CA TYR A 54 -1.22 6.03 -0.54
C TYR A 54 -1.03 4.51 -0.64
N VAL A 55 -1.23 3.82 0.47
CA VAL A 55 -1.19 2.36 0.59
C VAL A 55 -2.54 1.85 1.04
N VAL A 56 -3.03 0.78 0.42
CA VAL A 56 -4.25 0.09 0.86
C VAL A 56 -3.90 -1.31 1.36
N SER A 57 -4.34 -1.62 2.58
CA SER A 57 -4.19 -2.94 3.21
C SER A 57 -5.11 -3.98 2.54
N PRO A 58 -4.83 -5.29 2.70
CA PRO A 58 -5.74 -6.34 2.26
C PRO A 58 -7.16 -6.24 2.82
N ALA A 59 -7.34 -5.69 4.03
CA ALA A 59 -8.67 -5.47 4.60
C ALA A 59 -9.32 -4.14 4.17
N GLY A 60 -8.60 -3.29 3.43
CA GLY A 60 -9.08 -2.01 2.93
C GLY A 60 -8.75 -0.81 3.83
N ALA A 61 -7.86 -0.94 4.82
CA ALA A 61 -7.34 0.23 5.51
C ALA A 61 -6.50 1.08 4.55
N ILE A 62 -6.51 2.39 4.71
CA ILE A 62 -5.78 3.34 3.85
C ILE A 62 -4.76 4.07 4.71
N GLY A 63 -3.50 4.04 4.28
CA GLY A 63 -2.42 4.82 4.86
C GLY A 63 -1.75 5.71 3.84
N LEU A 64 -1.09 6.76 4.30
CA LEU A 64 -0.22 7.62 3.52
C LEU A 64 1.23 7.26 3.86
N CYS A 65 2.02 6.99 2.83
CA CYS A 65 3.45 6.82 2.97
C CYS A 65 4.13 8.11 2.51
N VAL A 66 4.75 8.82 3.44
CA VAL A 66 5.49 10.06 3.15
C VAL A 66 6.94 9.71 2.87
N ASP A 67 7.48 10.21 1.76
CA ASP A 67 8.87 9.99 1.31
C ASP A 67 9.30 8.51 1.19
N GLY A 68 8.33 7.59 1.14
CA GLY A 68 8.58 6.14 1.04
C GLY A 68 9.12 5.46 2.30
N GLU A 69 9.08 6.11 3.47
CA GLU A 69 9.63 5.56 4.72
C GLU A 69 8.53 4.95 5.62
N ASP A 70 7.78 5.82 6.30
CA ASP A 70 6.78 5.44 7.30
C ASP A 70 5.37 5.51 6.73
N ILE A 71 4.49 4.62 7.19
CA ILE A 71 3.07 4.59 6.82
C ILE A 71 2.25 5.19 7.97
N ASP A 72 1.64 6.33 7.69
CA ASP A 72 0.60 6.91 8.53
C ASP A 72 -0.77 6.38 8.11
N TRP A 73 -1.31 5.44 8.90
CA TRP A 73 -2.64 4.91 8.67
C TRP A 73 -3.71 5.97 8.98
N LEU A 74 -4.46 6.38 7.96
CA LEU A 74 -5.47 7.42 8.06
C LEU A 74 -6.87 6.84 8.30
N PHE A 75 -7.22 5.79 7.56
CA PHE A 75 -8.54 5.18 7.58
C PHE A 75 -8.43 3.70 7.91
N LEU A 76 -8.97 3.29 9.06
CA LEU A 76 -8.96 1.91 9.51
C LEU A 76 -10.25 1.22 9.07
N SER A 77 -10.11 0.03 8.47
CA SER A 77 -11.24 -0.74 7.98
C SER A 77 -11.98 -1.45 9.12
N ASP A 78 -13.31 -1.29 9.17
CA ASP A 78 -14.15 -2.04 10.12
C ASP A 78 -14.21 -3.54 9.79
N ASN A 79 -13.78 -3.96 8.58
CA ASN A 79 -13.80 -5.37 8.16
C ASN A 79 -12.75 -6.20 8.91
N ALA A 80 -11.65 -5.59 9.33
CA ALA A 80 -10.60 -6.23 10.12
C ALA A 80 -10.01 -5.26 11.15
N PRO A 81 -10.71 -4.99 12.26
CA PRO A 81 -10.29 -4.01 13.26
C PRO A 81 -9.01 -4.41 14.01
N ASN A 82 -8.58 -5.67 13.91
CA ASN A 82 -7.36 -6.20 14.50
C ASN A 82 -6.32 -6.57 13.44
N GLU A 83 -6.38 -5.97 12.24
CA GLU A 83 -5.34 -6.17 11.21
C GLU A 83 -3.99 -5.66 11.73
N ASP A 84 -2.95 -6.46 11.57
CA ASP A 84 -1.57 -6.07 11.89
C ASP A 84 -1.05 -5.17 10.76
N LEU A 85 -1.25 -3.86 10.95
CA LEU A 85 -0.88 -2.83 9.99
C LEU A 85 0.59 -2.43 10.22
N PRO A 86 1.48 -2.63 9.24
CA PRO A 86 2.88 -2.27 9.40
C PRO A 86 3.05 -0.75 9.44
N LEU A 87 4.00 -0.28 10.26
CA LEU A 87 4.32 1.14 10.41
C LEU A 87 5.28 1.67 9.32
N THR A 88 5.90 0.78 8.56
CA THR A 88 6.86 1.15 7.50
C THR A 88 6.45 0.51 6.20
N TYR A 89 6.60 1.23 5.08
CA TYR A 89 6.39 0.62 3.78
C TYR A 89 7.58 -0.25 3.40
N GLN A 90 7.42 -1.54 3.64
CA GLN A 90 8.27 -2.52 2.99
C GLN A 90 7.67 -2.77 1.61
N ALA A 91 8.17 -2.07 0.59
CA ALA A 91 8.02 -2.51 -0.79
C ALA A 91 8.37 -3.98 -0.75
N SER A 92 7.40 -4.87 -0.91
CA SER A 92 7.67 -6.29 -0.84
C SER A 92 8.68 -6.52 -1.95
N GLU A 93 9.95 -6.66 -1.58
CA GLU A 93 10.96 -7.23 -2.42
C GLU A 93 10.31 -8.54 -2.83
N GLN A 94 9.76 -8.58 -4.05
CA GLN A 94 9.33 -9.82 -4.63
C GLN A 94 10.63 -10.59 -4.71
N VAL A 95 10.90 -11.38 -3.68
CA VAL A 95 12.08 -12.21 -3.59
C VAL A 95 11.90 -13.18 -4.73
N LYS A 96 12.45 -12.81 -5.89
CA LYS A 96 12.39 -13.64 -7.08
C LYS A 96 13.18 -14.86 -6.70
N PHE A 97 12.62 -16.05 -6.86
CA PHE A 97 13.39 -17.26 -6.69
C PHE A 97 14.12 -17.56 -7.98
N CYS A 98 15.36 -18.04 -7.85
CA CYS A 98 16.16 -18.47 -8.97
C CYS A 98 15.44 -19.63 -9.67
N THR A 99 15.18 -19.50 -10.98
CA THR A 99 14.53 -20.55 -11.77
C THR A 99 15.38 -21.83 -11.90
N GLY A 100 16.70 -21.71 -11.72
CA GLY A 100 17.60 -22.86 -11.79
C GLY A 100 17.72 -23.65 -10.49
N CYS A 101 17.77 -22.99 -9.34
CA CYS A 101 18.08 -23.65 -8.05
C CYS A 101 17.08 -23.35 -6.92
N GLY A 102 16.04 -22.57 -7.18
CA GLY A 102 15.00 -22.22 -6.21
C GLY A 102 15.46 -21.33 -5.05
N SER A 103 16.69 -20.81 -5.07
CA SER A 103 17.19 -19.95 -3.99
C SER A 103 16.67 -18.52 -4.14
N PRO A 104 16.41 -17.81 -3.02
CA PRO A 104 15.97 -16.42 -3.07
C PRO A 104 17.03 -15.57 -3.77
N THR A 105 16.59 -14.67 -4.65
CA THR A 105 17.48 -13.78 -5.39
C THR A 105 17.41 -12.39 -4.82
N ILE A 106 18.56 -11.74 -4.80
CA ILE A 106 18.70 -10.36 -4.34
C ILE A 106 18.08 -9.47 -5.43
N PRO A 107 17.19 -8.53 -5.09
CA PRO A 107 16.68 -7.56 -6.05
C PRO A 107 17.81 -6.83 -6.77
N GLY A 108 17.74 -6.77 -8.09
CA GLY A 108 18.79 -6.17 -8.94
C GLY A 108 19.97 -7.08 -9.30
N ALA A 109 20.08 -8.29 -8.72
CA ALA A 109 21.14 -9.23 -9.10
C ALA A 109 20.95 -9.77 -10.53
N ARG A 110 21.99 -9.67 -11.35
CA ARG A 110 22.00 -10.24 -12.71
C ARG A 110 22.14 -11.76 -12.74
N PHE A 111 22.80 -12.32 -11.73
CA PHE A 111 23.11 -13.73 -11.63
C PHE A 111 22.75 -14.26 -10.25
N CYS A 112 22.36 -15.53 -10.16
CA CYS A 112 22.13 -16.19 -8.89
C CYS A 112 23.45 -16.37 -8.14
N GLY A 113 23.57 -15.82 -6.93
CA GLY A 113 24.77 -15.98 -6.09
C GLY A 113 25.06 -17.43 -5.66
N LYS A 114 24.11 -18.36 -5.81
CA LYS A 114 24.28 -19.78 -5.46
C LYS A 114 24.64 -20.68 -6.64
N CYS A 115 23.93 -20.56 -7.77
CA CYS A 115 24.12 -21.44 -8.93
C CYS A 115 24.66 -20.74 -10.19
N GLY A 116 24.84 -19.42 -10.16
CA GLY A 116 25.41 -18.64 -11.27
C GLY A 116 24.48 -18.42 -12.47
N ILE A 117 23.24 -18.92 -12.45
CA ILE A 117 22.32 -18.74 -13.60
C ILE A 117 21.90 -17.27 -13.75
N SER A 118 21.69 -16.85 -15.01
CA SER A 118 21.15 -15.52 -15.33
C SER A 118 19.72 -15.38 -14.79
N LEU A 119 19.47 -14.30 -14.05
CA LEU A 119 18.16 -13.96 -13.49
C LEU A 119 17.40 -12.94 -14.33
N GLN A 120 18.02 -12.39 -15.38
CA GLN A 120 17.35 -11.49 -16.30
C GLN A 120 16.52 -12.28 -17.31
N SER A 121 15.21 -12.06 -17.33
CA SER A 121 14.38 -12.39 -18.50
C SER A 121 14.68 -11.35 -19.58
N ARG A 122 14.99 -11.82 -20.79
CA ARG A 122 15.06 -10.98 -21.99
C ARG A 122 13.70 -10.37 -22.31
#